data_AF-A0A7Y6Q949-F1
#
_entry.id   AF-A0A7Y6Q949-F1
#
_cell.length_a   1.000
_cell.length_b   1.000
_cell.length_c   1.000
_cell.angle_alpha   90.00
_cell.angle_beta   90.00
_cell.angle_gamma   90.00
#
_symmetry.space_group_name_H-M   'P 1'
#
loop_
_entity.id
_entity.type
_entity.pdbx_description
1 polymer ?
#
loop_
_entity_poly.entity_id
_entity_poly.type
_entity_poly.pdbx_seq_one_letter_code
_entity_poly.pdbx_strand_id
1 'polypeptide(L)'
;MKTVRKPVTKPVEVSRTGRRQHFGLIAQEVQEALQGVDFGGHVIDDMSDPDSLQSLRYEQFVPILIKAVQELSARVKELESMSTQPPPATLDQQWR
;
A
#
# COMPACT_ATOMS: atom_id res chain seq x y z
N MET A 1 36.71 21.70 38.33
CA MET A 1 35.37 21.50 37.74
C MET A 1 35.25 20.06 37.28
N LYS A 2 34.27 19.27 37.78
CA LYS A 2 34.03 17.90 37.30
C LYS A 2 32.94 17.95 36.23
N THR A 3 33.28 17.59 35.01
CA THR A 3 32.34 17.51 33.89
C THR A 3 31.50 16.24 34.04
N VAL A 4 30.26 16.36 34.49
CA VAL A 4 29.32 15.23 34.56
C VAL A 4 28.88 14.91 33.13
N ARG A 5 29.29 13.75 32.61
CA ARG A 5 28.79 13.23 31.33
C ARG A 5 27.32 12.83 31.50
N LYS A 6 26.42 13.47 30.76
CA LYS A 6 25.01 13.05 30.73
C LYS A 6 24.92 11.65 30.09
N PRO A 7 24.17 10.71 30.68
CA PRO A 7 23.97 9.40 30.08
C PRO A 7 23.17 9.54 28.78
N VAL A 8 23.56 8.77 27.75
CA VAL A 8 22.78 8.62 26.51
C VAL A 8 21.70 7.59 26.80
N THR A 9 20.45 8.03 26.91
CA THR A 9 19.30 7.14 27.08
C THR A 9 18.72 6.83 25.70
N LYS A 10 18.64 5.54 25.32
CA LYS A 10 17.84 5.13 24.17
C LYS A 10 16.39 4.98 24.63
N PRO A 11 15.40 5.63 23.97
CA PRO A 11 14.01 5.34 24.27
C PRO A 11 13.73 3.86 23.94
N VAL A 12 13.12 3.16 24.89
CA VAL A 12 12.63 1.80 24.68
C VAL A 12 11.16 1.92 24.32
N GLU A 13 10.82 1.58 23.08
CA GLU A 13 9.43 1.57 22.65
C GLU A 13 8.72 0.33 23.21
N VAL A 14 7.60 0.57 23.90
CA VAL A 14 6.77 -0.49 24.48
C VAL A 14 5.39 -0.45 23.84
N SER A 15 5.02 -1.54 23.18
CA SER A 15 3.69 -1.72 22.60
C SER A 15 2.64 -1.68 23.69
N ARG A 16 1.71 -0.72 23.59
CA ARG A 16 0.57 -0.60 24.52
C ARG A 16 -0.68 -1.08 23.80
N THR A 17 -1.49 -1.88 24.47
CA THR A 17 -2.78 -2.33 23.93
C THR A 17 -3.67 -1.11 23.66
N GLY A 18 -3.92 -0.84 22.37
CA GLY A 18 -4.81 0.23 21.94
C GLY A 18 -6.26 -0.07 22.28
N ARG A 19 -7.04 0.96 22.65
CA ARG A 19 -8.49 0.84 22.88
C ARG A 19 -9.33 1.16 21.64
N ARG A 20 -8.72 1.76 20.61
CA ARG A 20 -9.38 2.18 19.36
C ARG A 20 -9.02 1.21 18.25
N GLN A 21 -9.96 1.01 17.32
CA GLN A 21 -9.67 0.30 16.08
C GLN A 21 -8.94 1.26 15.14
N HIS A 22 -7.82 0.78 14.59
CA HIS A 22 -7.04 1.47 13.58
C HIS A 22 -7.07 0.64 12.31
N PHE A 23 -7.43 1.27 11.20
CA PHE A 23 -7.40 0.65 9.87
C PHE A 23 -6.08 1.04 9.20
N GLY A 24 -5.41 0.05 8.63
CA GLY A 24 -4.10 0.24 8.05
C GLY A 24 -3.51 -1.06 7.53
N LEU A 25 -2.28 -0.96 7.06
CA LEU A 25 -1.46 -2.07 6.60
C LEU A 25 -0.40 -2.40 7.65
N ILE A 26 0.00 -3.67 7.68
CA ILE A 26 1.15 -4.14 8.47
C ILE A 26 2.42 -3.88 7.67
N ALA A 27 3.43 -3.26 8.29
CA ALA A 27 4.66 -2.87 7.60
C ALA A 27 5.41 -4.08 7.02
N GLN A 28 5.40 -5.19 7.74
CA GLN A 28 6.03 -6.45 7.34
C GLN A 28 5.34 -7.05 6.10
N GLU A 29 4.01 -7.06 6.06
CA GLU A 29 3.25 -7.53 4.89
C GLU A 29 3.51 -6.67 3.65
N VAL A 30 3.68 -5.35 3.85
CA VAL A 30 4.07 -4.44 2.76
C VAL A 30 5.47 -4.77 2.24
N GLN A 31 6.45 -5.01 3.12
CA GLN A 31 7.81 -5.40 2.72
C GLN A 31 7.81 -6.70 1.91
N GLU A 32 7.02 -7.69 2.32
CA GLU A 32 6.86 -8.95 1.57
C GLU A 32 6.23 -8.71 0.19
N ALA A 33 5.20 -7.87 0.11
CA ALA A 33 4.51 -7.54 -1.14
C ALA A 33 5.41 -6.79 -2.14
N LEU A 34 6.37 -6.01 -1.66
CA LEU A 34 7.32 -5.26 -2.49
C LEU A 34 8.33 -6.17 -3.22
N GLN A 35 8.55 -7.40 -2.76
CA GLN A 35 9.46 -8.38 -3.39
C GLN A 35 10.86 -7.82 -3.70
N GLY A 36 11.38 -6.95 -2.82
CA GLY A 36 12.70 -6.33 -2.97
C GLY A 36 12.73 -5.01 -3.76
N VAL A 37 11.58 -4.49 -4.18
CA VAL A 37 11.48 -3.11 -4.70
C VAL A 37 11.70 -2.11 -3.56
N ASP A 38 12.61 -1.17 -3.78
CA ASP A 38 12.84 -0.07 -2.84
C ASP A 38 11.65 0.92 -2.87
N PHE A 39 10.96 1.04 -1.74
CA PHE A 39 9.80 1.89 -1.57
C PHE A 39 10.00 2.78 -0.35
N GLY A 40 10.16 4.08 -0.57
CA GLY A 40 10.39 5.06 0.50
C GLY A 40 9.24 5.23 1.49
N GLY A 41 8.09 4.57 1.27
CA GLY A 41 7.01 4.47 2.25
C GLY A 41 7.21 3.40 3.31
N HIS A 42 8.08 2.41 3.09
CA HIS A 42 8.50 1.45 4.12
C HIS A 42 9.77 1.94 4.80
N VAL A 43 9.83 1.86 6.13
CA VAL A 43 10.93 2.39 6.93
C VAL A 43 11.31 1.35 7.97
N ILE A 44 12.61 1.12 8.11
CA ILE A 44 13.22 0.29 9.15
C ILE A 44 14.11 1.19 10.00
N ASP A 45 13.95 1.15 11.32
CA ASP A 45 14.71 2.01 12.25
C ASP A 45 16.21 1.65 12.30
N ASP A 46 16.54 0.37 12.25
CA ASP A 46 17.90 -0.17 12.20
C ASP A 46 18.00 -1.27 11.15
N MET A 47 18.67 -0.99 10.03
CA MET A 47 18.85 -1.95 8.94
C MET A 47 19.75 -3.15 9.29
N SER A 48 20.53 -3.05 10.37
CA SER A 48 21.41 -4.13 10.83
C SER A 48 20.71 -5.14 11.73
N ASP A 49 19.50 -4.81 12.20
CA ASP A 49 18.69 -5.65 13.09
C ASP A 49 17.42 -6.13 12.33
N PRO A 50 17.29 -7.44 12.04
CA PRO A 50 16.12 -7.98 11.34
C PRO A 50 14.83 -7.85 12.15
N ASP A 51 14.91 -7.75 13.48
CA ASP A 51 13.77 -7.57 14.38
C ASP A 51 13.51 -6.08 14.69
N SER A 52 14.18 -5.19 13.96
CA SER A 52 14.00 -3.75 14.12
C SER A 52 12.58 -3.30 13.81
N LEU A 53 12.20 -2.20 14.44
CA LEU A 53 10.89 -1.61 14.24
C LEU A 53 10.70 -1.18 12.79
N GLN A 54 9.55 -1.57 12.23
CA GLN A 54 9.15 -1.23 10.88
C GLN A 54 7.93 -0.31 10.92
N SER A 55 7.95 0.72 10.08
CA SER A 55 6.91 1.75 9.99
C SER A 55 6.52 2.04 8.55
N LEU A 56 5.33 2.63 8.38
CA LEU A 56 4.81 3.03 7.07
C LEU A 56 4.55 4.54 7.01
N ARG A 57 5.01 5.19 5.94
CA ARG A 57 4.65 6.57 5.58
C ARG A 57 3.45 6.55 4.64
N TYR A 58 2.26 6.69 5.19
CA TYR A 58 1.00 6.56 4.45
C TYR A 58 0.86 7.54 3.28
N GLU A 59 1.50 8.70 3.35
CA GLU A 59 1.51 9.70 2.29
C GLU A 59 2.15 9.18 1.00
N GLN A 60 3.13 8.26 1.11
CA GLN A 60 3.80 7.65 -0.03
C GLN A 60 2.91 6.61 -0.76
N PHE A 61 1.80 6.18 -0.15
CA PHE A 61 0.84 5.29 -0.81
C PHE A 61 -0.13 6.02 -1.73
N VAL A 62 -0.32 7.34 -1.56
CA VAL A 62 -1.21 8.15 -2.39
C VAL A 62 -0.95 7.98 -3.89
N PRO A 63 0.29 8.12 -4.41
CA PRO A 63 0.55 7.90 -5.83
C PRO A 63 0.29 6.46 -6.29
N ILE A 64 0.57 5.46 -5.45
CA ILE A 64 0.30 4.05 -5.75
C ILE A 64 -1.20 3.81 -5.88
N LEU A 65 -2.00 4.34 -4.96
CA LEU A 65 -3.46 4.23 -4.99
C LEU A 65 -4.06 4.93 -6.20
N ILE A 66 -3.58 6.13 -6.55
CA ILE A 66 -4.01 6.84 -7.77
C ILE A 66 -3.77 5.96 -9.01
N LYS A 67 -2.57 5.39 -9.12
CA LYS A 67 -2.22 4.52 -10.24
C LYS A 67 -3.09 3.26 -10.30
N ALA A 68 -3.29 2.61 -9.16
CA ALA A 68 -4.15 1.42 -9.07
C ALA A 68 -5.60 1.72 -9.49
N VAL A 69 -6.16 2.86 -9.07
CA VAL A 69 -7.51 3.29 -9.47
C VAL A 69 -7.57 3.56 -10.98
N GLN A 70 -6.55 4.19 -11.56
CA GLN A 70 -6.48 4.44 -13.01
C GLN A 70 -6.45 3.12 -13.81
N GLU A 71 -5.63 2.17 -13.39
CA GLU A 71 -5.53 0.85 -14.04
C GLU A 71 -6.81 0.03 -13.89
N LEU A 72 -7.41 0.04 -12.70
CA LEU A 72 -8.70 -0.59 -12.45
C LEU A 72 -9.79 0.01 -13.34
N SER A 73 -9.83 1.35 -13.41
CA SER A 73 -10.80 2.07 -14.26
C SER A 73 -10.62 1.74 -15.74
N ALA A 74 -9.37 1.58 -16.21
CA ALA A 74 -9.09 1.17 -17.59
C ALA A 74 -9.60 -0.26 -17.87
N ARG A 75 -9.34 -1.20 -16.96
CA ARG A 75 -9.83 -2.59 -17.10
C ARG A 75 -11.36 -2.69 -17.09
N VAL A 76 -12.03 -1.92 -16.22
CA VAL A 76 -13.50 -1.90 -16.19
C VAL A 76 -14.06 -1.42 -17.53
N LYS A 77 -13.51 -0.34 -18.11
CA LYS A 77 -13.93 0.15 -19.43
C LYS A 77 -13.72 -0.87 -20.54
N GLU A 78 -12.59 -1.56 -20.53
CA GLU A 78 -12.30 -2.62 -21.49
C GLU A 78 -13.34 -3.75 -21.39
N LEU A 79 -13.60 -4.24 -20.17
CA LEU A 79 -14.60 -5.29 -19.92
C LEU A 79 -16.01 -4.85 -20.31
N GLU A 80 -16.41 -3.62 -19.99
CA GLU A 80 -17.72 -3.06 -20.38
C GLU A 80 -17.87 -2.94 -21.89
N SER A 81 -16.80 -2.60 -22.61
CA SER A 81 -16.80 -2.53 -24.09
C SER A 81 -16.92 -3.92 -24.74
N MET A 82 -16.33 -4.95 -24.12
CA MET A 82 -16.46 -6.33 -24.58
C MET A 82 -17.83 -6.92 -24.26
N SER A 83 -18.39 -6.58 -23.10
CA SER A 83 -19.72 -7.05 -22.67
C SER A 83 -20.85 -6.30 -23.38
N THR A 84 -20.64 -5.05 -23.79
CA THR A 84 -21.60 -4.25 -24.56
C THR A 84 -21.35 -4.45 -26.05
N GLN A 85 -21.52 -5.68 -26.55
CA GLN A 85 -21.79 -5.83 -27.97
C GLN A 85 -23.15 -5.16 -28.24
N PRO A 86 -23.26 -4.25 -29.23
CA PRO A 86 -24.58 -3.82 -29.71
C PRO A 86 -25.36 -5.09 -30.08
N PRO A 87 -26.70 -5.13 -29.84
CA PRO A 87 -27.49 -6.30 -30.20
C PRO A 87 -27.16 -6.68 -31.64
N PRO A 88 -26.94 -7.99 -31.95
CA PRO A 88 -26.58 -8.41 -33.29
C PRO A 88 -27.59 -7.78 -34.23
N ALA A 89 -27.08 -6.99 -35.20
CA ALA A 89 -27.88 -6.28 -36.17
C ALA A 89 -28.98 -7.22 -36.63
N THR A 90 -30.20 -6.85 -36.29
CA THR A 90 -31.38 -7.71 -36.30
C THR A 90 -31.43 -8.43 -37.65
N LEU A 91 -31.50 -9.76 -37.62
CA LEU A 91 -31.82 -10.65 -38.75
C LEU A 91 -33.29 -10.43 -39.19
N ASP A 92 -33.71 -9.16 -39.31
CA ASP A 92 -35.07 -8.72 -39.59
C ASP A 92 -35.25 -8.32 -41.06
N GLN A 93 -34.32 -8.77 -41.93
CA GLN A 93 -34.34 -8.55 -43.38
C GLN A 93 -34.16 -9.83 -44.21
N GLN A 94 -34.46 -11.02 -43.65
CA GLN A 94 -34.37 -12.28 -44.42
C GLN A 94 -35.70 -13.04 -44.56
N TRP A 95 -36.83 -12.43 -44.21
CA TRP A 95 -38.16 -13.02 -44.44
C TRP A 95 -39.10 -12.06 -45.20
N ARG A 96 -38.64 -11.57 -46.35
CA ARG A 96 -39.49 -11.02 -47.41
C ARG A 96 -39.42 -11.92 -48.63
#